data_AF-A0A1F7IZG9-F1
#
_entry.id   AF-A0A1F7IZG9-F1
#
_cell.length_a   1.000
_cell.length_b   1.000
_cell.length_c   1.000
_cell.angle_alpha   90.00
_cell.angle_beta   90.00
_cell.angle_gamma   90.00
#
_symmetry.space_group_name_H-M   'P 1'
#
loop_
_entity.id
_entity.type
_entity.pdbx_description
1 polymer ?
#
loop_
_entity_poly.entity_id
_entity_poly.type
_entity_poly.pdbx_seq_one_letter_code
_entity_poly.pdbx_strand_id
1 'polypeptide(L)'
;MEINNANSHRIMLDQIYTLHELQIYLRSLKTAENLRFEQSINFFEELRNTLPSLLMKYLQDYAESNKINLQNQEQVLKLSVDLVNYLESIPVVELTFPIDLTYRQIIKICKWWRTNSNDAVVVNIKINPELLSGLTIAFKGKYFDYSLNRWLEHEGAVAIAKLLTPT
;
A
#
# COMPACT_ATOMS: atom_id res chain seq x y z
N MET A 1 26.99 -8.86 -6.13
CA MET A 1 26.66 -8.80 -4.69
C MET A 1 25.46 -7.86 -4.56
N GLU A 2 24.24 -8.37 -4.86
CA GLU A 2 23.00 -7.57 -5.03
C GLU A 2 22.00 -7.80 -3.87
N ILE A 3 22.50 -8.16 -2.68
CA ILE A 3 21.64 -8.74 -1.62
C ILE A 3 21.05 -7.69 -0.66
N ASN A 4 21.48 -6.42 -0.73
CA ASN A 4 21.09 -5.44 0.31
C ASN A 4 19.95 -4.48 -0.05
N ASN A 5 19.57 -4.36 -1.33
CA ASN A 5 18.56 -3.35 -1.71
C ASN A 5 17.12 -3.85 -1.56
N ALA A 6 16.86 -5.14 -1.83
CA ALA A 6 15.52 -5.71 -1.78
C ALA A 6 14.99 -5.93 -0.34
N ASN A 7 15.87 -6.16 0.63
CA ASN A 7 15.48 -6.46 2.01
C ASN A 7 15.03 -5.21 2.78
N SER A 8 15.75 -4.10 2.64
CA SER A 8 15.38 -2.84 3.31
C SER A 8 14.02 -2.36 2.82
N HIS A 9 13.81 -2.33 1.50
CA HIS A 9 12.54 -1.97 0.88
C HIS A 9 11.37 -2.87 1.32
N ARG A 10 11.60 -4.19 1.49
CA ARG A 10 10.59 -5.12 2.05
C ARG A 10 10.21 -4.81 3.50
N ILE A 11 11.18 -4.46 4.35
CA ILE A 11 10.93 -4.13 5.77
C ILE A 11 9.96 -2.96 5.91
N MET A 12 10.08 -1.96 5.03
CA MET A 12 9.17 -0.82 5.00
C MET A 12 7.74 -1.25 4.63
N LEU A 13 7.60 -2.06 3.58
CA LEU A 13 6.30 -2.54 3.10
C LEU A 13 5.59 -3.43 4.12
N ASP A 14 6.32 -4.17 4.95
CA ASP A 14 5.76 -5.00 6.02
C ASP A 14 4.95 -4.22 7.06
N GLN A 15 4.95 -2.90 6.99
CA GLN A 15 4.27 -2.02 7.93
C GLN A 15 3.30 -1.02 7.25
N ILE A 16 3.24 -0.98 5.92
CA ILE A 16 2.29 -0.13 5.16
C ILE A 16 1.28 -1.06 4.51
N TYR A 17 0.03 -1.04 4.94
CA TYR A 17 -0.98 -1.99 4.48
C TYR A 17 -2.00 -1.34 3.55
N THR A 18 -2.32 -0.07 3.78
CA THR A 18 -3.38 0.64 3.06
C THR A 18 -2.85 1.76 2.18
N LEU A 19 -3.62 2.11 1.14
CA LEU A 19 -3.37 3.30 0.33
C LEU A 19 -3.35 4.58 1.19
N HIS A 20 -4.20 4.64 2.22
CA HIS A 20 -4.26 5.78 3.11
C HIS A 20 -2.93 5.99 3.88
N GLU A 21 -2.38 4.92 4.46
CA GLU A 21 -1.07 4.96 5.11
C GLU A 21 0.03 5.38 4.14
N LEU A 22 0.06 4.79 2.94
CA LEU A 22 1.00 5.17 1.88
C LEU A 22 0.93 6.67 1.57
N GLN A 23 -0.28 7.22 1.44
CA GLN A 23 -0.50 8.64 1.19
C GLN A 23 -0.04 9.53 2.34
N ILE A 24 -0.17 9.09 3.59
CA ILE A 24 0.38 9.81 4.75
C ILE A 24 1.90 9.92 4.62
N TYR A 25 2.60 8.82 4.33
CA TYR A 25 4.05 8.82 4.18
C TYR A 25 4.51 9.71 3.02
N LEU A 26 3.87 9.59 1.85
CA LEU A 26 4.16 10.44 0.69
C LEU A 26 3.94 11.93 0.99
N ARG A 27 2.87 12.26 1.74
CA ARG A 27 2.60 13.64 2.15
C ARG A 27 3.66 14.16 3.10
N SER A 28 4.08 13.37 4.10
CA SER A 28 5.14 13.77 5.04
C SER A 28 6.46 14.06 4.32
N LEU A 29 6.82 13.26 3.32
CA LEU A 29 8.02 13.50 2.49
C LEU A 29 7.90 14.82 1.69
N LYS A 30 6.76 15.04 1.03
CA LYS A 30 6.50 16.28 0.27
C LYS A 30 6.51 17.52 1.17
N THR A 31 5.98 17.42 2.38
CA THR A 31 6.05 18.51 3.37
C THR A 31 7.49 18.83 3.75
N ALA A 32 8.31 17.82 4.05
CA ALA A 32 9.73 18.03 4.39
C ALA A 32 10.50 18.69 3.23
N GLU A 33 10.21 18.30 1.99
CA GLU A 33 10.83 18.92 0.80
C GLU A 33 10.43 20.39 0.62
N ASN A 34 9.16 20.73 0.86
CA ASN A 34 8.68 22.12 0.77
C ASN A 34 9.32 23.01 1.84
N LEU A 35 9.38 22.54 3.09
CA LEU A 35 9.97 23.29 4.21
C LEU A 35 11.47 23.58 3.99
N ARG A 36 12.20 22.64 3.35
CA ARG A 36 13.59 22.86 2.93
C ARG A 36 13.73 24.06 2.00
N PHE A 37 12.87 24.18 0.99
CA PHE A 37 12.93 25.29 0.03
C PHE A 37 12.65 26.64 0.68
N GLU A 38 11.83 26.65 1.73
CA GLU A 38 11.42 27.87 2.42
C GLU A 38 12.46 28.39 3.43
N GLN A 39 13.23 27.51 4.10
CA GLN A 39 13.94 27.90 5.33
C GLN A 39 15.48 27.77 5.33
N SER A 40 16.15 27.33 4.26
CA SER A 40 17.63 27.13 4.23
C SER A 40 18.19 26.23 5.36
N ILE A 41 17.37 25.31 5.88
CA ILE A 41 17.70 24.40 6.99
C ILE A 41 18.38 23.12 6.47
N ASN A 42 19.10 22.42 7.35
CA ASN A 42 19.60 21.07 7.08
C ASN A 42 18.43 20.09 6.79
N PHE A 43 18.39 19.56 5.57
CA PHE A 43 17.30 18.71 5.11
C PHE A 43 17.13 17.41 5.92
N PHE A 44 18.21 16.82 6.44
CA PHE A 44 18.11 15.61 7.26
C PHE A 44 17.41 15.87 8.59
N GLU A 45 17.66 17.03 9.21
CA GLU A 45 16.98 17.45 10.43
C GLU A 45 15.49 17.67 10.18
N GLU A 46 15.12 18.24 9.03
CA GLU A 46 13.71 18.38 8.65
C GLU A 46 13.04 17.01 8.48
N LEU A 47 13.65 16.09 7.73
CA LEU A 47 13.14 14.72 7.59
C LEU A 47 12.95 14.05 8.96
N ARG A 48 13.87 14.26 9.91
CA ARG A 48 13.73 13.70 11.26
C ARG A 48 12.54 14.28 12.03
N ASN A 49 12.16 15.53 11.77
CA ASN A 49 11.09 16.23 12.46
C ASN A 49 9.72 16.01 11.80
N THR A 50 9.66 15.86 10.46
CA THR A 50 8.40 15.70 9.72
C THR A 50 7.99 14.24 9.51
N LEU A 51 8.95 13.32 9.36
CA LEU A 51 8.64 11.95 8.98
C LEU A 51 8.15 11.13 10.18
N PRO A 52 7.17 10.23 9.98
CA PRO A 52 6.83 9.25 11.00
C PRO A 52 8.05 8.41 11.39
N SER A 53 8.12 8.03 12.67
CA SER A 53 9.28 7.34 13.26
C SER A 53 9.73 6.10 12.50
N LEU A 54 8.76 5.32 11.99
CA LEU A 54 9.05 4.14 11.18
C LEU A 54 9.74 4.47 9.86
N LEU A 55 9.27 5.52 9.18
CA LEU A 55 9.84 5.97 7.91
C LEU A 55 11.26 6.53 8.13
N MET A 56 11.46 7.25 9.23
CA MET A 56 12.77 7.76 9.61
C MET A 56 13.76 6.63 9.92
N LYS A 57 13.31 5.59 10.64
CA LYS A 57 14.13 4.40 10.91
C LYS A 57 14.52 3.71 9.61
N TYR A 58 13.57 3.49 8.69
CA TYR A 58 13.87 2.92 7.38
C TYR A 58 14.93 3.74 6.63
N LEU A 59 14.79 5.07 6.62
CA LEU A 59 15.73 5.96 5.94
C LEU A 59 17.14 5.82 6.52
N GLN A 60 17.27 5.74 7.85
CA GLN A 60 18.54 5.52 8.54
C GLN A 60 19.14 4.14 8.20
N ASP A 61 18.35 3.07 8.32
CA ASP A 61 18.79 1.70 8.02
C ASP A 61 19.23 1.56 6.54
N TYR A 62 18.50 2.22 5.63
CA TYR A 62 18.84 2.26 4.20
C TYR A 62 20.12 3.05 3.94
N ALA A 63 20.28 4.21 4.58
CA ALA A 63 21.47 5.04 4.43
C ALA A 63 22.72 4.33 4.95
N GLU A 64 22.63 3.67 6.10
CA GLU A 64 23.71 2.86 6.66
C GLU A 64 24.09 1.71 5.72
N SER A 65 23.10 0.96 5.23
CA SER A 65 23.30 -0.17 4.32
C SER A 65 23.95 0.21 2.99
N ASN A 66 23.70 1.45 2.52
CA ASN A 66 24.20 1.95 1.24
C ASN A 66 25.36 2.95 1.38
N LYS A 67 25.91 3.13 2.59
CA LYS A 67 27.00 4.06 2.91
C LYS A 67 26.69 5.51 2.48
N ILE A 68 25.43 5.91 2.59
CA ILE A 68 24.96 7.26 2.29
C ILE A 68 25.30 8.16 3.48
N ASN A 69 25.98 9.26 3.23
CA ASN A 69 26.28 10.26 4.24
C ASN A 69 25.06 11.17 4.47
N LEU A 70 24.35 10.94 5.57
CA LEU A 70 23.17 11.72 5.97
C LEU A 70 23.48 13.19 6.34
N GLN A 71 24.75 13.56 6.46
CA GLN A 71 25.17 14.96 6.63
C GLN A 71 25.41 15.68 5.29
N ASN A 72 25.46 14.93 4.18
CA ASN A 72 25.58 15.50 2.85
C ASN A 72 24.19 15.78 2.26
N GLN A 73 23.87 17.07 2.05
CA GLN A 73 22.56 17.49 1.58
C GLN A 73 22.16 16.91 0.22
N GLU A 74 23.10 16.80 -0.72
CA GLU A 74 22.84 16.25 -2.06
C GLU A 74 22.46 14.76 -1.98
N GLN A 75 23.17 14.01 -1.12
CA GLN A 75 22.90 12.59 -0.92
C GLN A 75 21.55 12.35 -0.22
N VAL A 76 21.20 13.17 0.77
CA VAL A 76 19.89 13.10 1.45
C VAL A 76 18.76 13.47 0.49
N LEU A 77 18.98 14.46 -0.38
CA LEU A 77 18.01 14.86 -1.41
C LEU A 77 17.75 13.72 -2.39
N LYS A 78 18.82 13.09 -2.90
CA LYS A 78 18.70 11.91 -3.77
C LYS A 78 17.95 10.78 -3.07
N LEU A 79 18.28 10.50 -1.81
CA LEU A 79 17.60 9.48 -1.00
C LEU A 79 16.10 9.77 -0.84
N SER A 80 15.70 11.02 -0.59
CA SER A 80 14.30 11.43 -0.52
C SER A 80 13.56 11.16 -1.82
N VAL A 81 14.15 11.58 -2.95
CA VAL A 81 13.57 11.37 -4.29
C VAL A 81 13.43 9.88 -4.60
N ASP A 82 14.47 9.08 -4.33
CA ASP A 82 14.44 7.63 -4.53
C ASP A 82 13.33 6.97 -3.70
N LEU A 83 13.14 7.42 -2.45
CA LEU A 83 12.08 6.94 -1.57
C LEU A 83 10.68 7.33 -2.05
N VAL A 84 10.48 8.56 -2.52
CA VAL A 84 9.21 9.00 -3.12
C VAL A 84 8.90 8.14 -4.35
N ASN A 85 9.86 7.99 -5.26
CA ASN A 85 9.69 7.18 -6.48
C ASN A 85 9.35 5.73 -6.14
N TYR A 86 10.05 5.16 -5.14
CA TYR A 86 9.75 3.82 -4.66
C TYR A 86 8.32 3.71 -4.13
N LEU A 87 7.91 4.62 -3.24
CA LEU A 87 6.57 4.63 -2.65
C LEU A 87 5.46 4.80 -3.70
N GLU A 88 5.66 5.68 -4.69
CA GLU A 88 4.72 5.89 -5.79
C GLU A 88 4.65 4.69 -6.75
N SER A 89 5.72 3.87 -6.80
CA SER A 89 5.73 2.63 -7.60
C SER A 89 4.97 1.46 -6.96
N ILE A 90 4.60 1.57 -5.68
CA ILE A 90 3.94 0.47 -4.96
C ILE A 90 2.57 0.19 -5.59
N PRO A 91 2.33 -1.04 -6.08
CA PRO A 91 1.06 -1.38 -6.69
C PRO A 91 -0.09 -1.37 -5.67
N VAL A 92 -1.21 -0.76 -6.08
CA VAL A 92 -2.43 -0.68 -5.28
C VAL A 92 -3.43 -1.74 -5.76
N VAL A 93 -3.94 -2.53 -4.83
CA VAL A 93 -5.07 -3.44 -5.06
C VAL A 93 -6.34 -2.76 -4.58
N GLU A 94 -7.32 -2.57 -5.45
CA GLU A 94 -8.65 -2.13 -5.01
C GLU A 94 -9.47 -3.34 -4.59
N LEU A 95 -9.99 -3.31 -3.36
CA LEU A 95 -10.87 -4.32 -2.83
C LEU A 95 -12.19 -3.67 -2.45
N THR A 96 -13.29 -4.17 -3.00
CA THR A 96 -14.63 -3.68 -2.64
C THR A 96 -15.36 -4.73 -1.82
N PHE A 97 -15.79 -4.35 -0.62
CA PHE A 97 -16.52 -5.21 0.30
C PHE A 97 -17.92 -4.66 0.60
N PRO A 98 -18.87 -5.51 1.01
CA PRO A 98 -20.19 -5.08 1.45
C PRO A 98 -20.17 -4.39 2.82
N ILE A 99 -19.13 -4.63 3.61
CA ILE A 99 -18.99 -4.18 4.99
C ILE A 99 -17.56 -3.68 5.25
N ASP A 100 -17.42 -2.86 6.29
CA ASP A 100 -16.12 -2.45 6.78
C ASP A 100 -15.28 -3.64 7.27
N LEU A 101 -13.98 -3.56 6.98
CA LEU A 101 -13.00 -4.51 7.48
C LEU A 101 -12.28 -3.93 8.69
N THR A 102 -12.10 -4.75 9.72
CA THR A 102 -11.20 -4.43 10.82
C THR A 102 -9.76 -4.38 10.33
N TYR A 103 -8.94 -3.52 10.94
CA TYR A 103 -7.51 -3.42 10.60
C TYR A 103 -6.78 -4.77 10.65
N ARG A 104 -7.17 -5.66 11.58
CA ARG A 104 -6.63 -7.03 11.67
C ARG A 104 -6.93 -7.86 10.41
N GLN A 105 -8.12 -7.72 9.82
CA GLN A 105 -8.47 -8.39 8.56
C GLN A 105 -7.67 -7.81 7.39
N ILE A 106 -7.51 -6.49 7.33
CA ILE A 106 -6.70 -5.80 6.33
C ILE A 106 -5.25 -6.34 6.32
N ILE A 107 -4.63 -6.42 7.50
CA ILE A 107 -3.28 -6.98 7.65
C ILE A 107 -3.21 -8.40 7.12
N LYS A 108 -4.19 -9.25 7.46
CA LYS A 108 -4.23 -10.64 6.98
C LYS A 108 -4.30 -10.72 5.46
N ILE A 109 -5.13 -9.89 4.82
CA ILE A 109 -5.25 -9.83 3.36
C ILE A 109 -3.92 -9.41 2.73
N CYS A 110 -3.31 -8.33 3.23
CA CYS A 110 -2.04 -7.84 2.69
C CYS A 110 -0.92 -8.85 2.86
N LYS A 111 -0.82 -9.50 4.03
CA LYS A 111 0.17 -10.56 4.27
C LYS A 111 -0.06 -11.76 3.36
N TRP A 112 -1.30 -12.19 3.19
CA TRP A 112 -1.62 -13.24 2.23
C TRP A 112 -1.17 -12.85 0.82
N TRP A 113 -1.46 -11.62 0.39
CA TRP A 113 -1.05 -11.14 -0.94
C TRP A 113 0.47 -11.15 -1.13
N ARG A 114 1.23 -10.66 -0.15
CA ARG A 114 2.71 -10.62 -0.19
C ARG A 114 3.37 -11.99 -0.13
N THR A 115 2.70 -12.96 0.49
CA THR A 115 3.19 -14.35 0.52
C THR A 115 2.86 -15.09 -0.77
N ASN A 116 1.71 -14.81 -1.39
CA ASN A 116 1.22 -15.55 -2.56
C ASN A 116 1.53 -14.86 -3.89
N SER A 117 1.93 -13.59 -3.85
CA SER A 117 2.45 -12.85 -4.99
C SER A 117 3.83 -12.32 -4.64
N ASN A 118 4.74 -12.28 -5.62
CA ASN A 118 6.02 -11.61 -5.47
C ASN A 118 5.90 -10.07 -5.46
N ASP A 119 4.67 -9.53 -5.50
CA ASP A 119 4.38 -8.11 -5.48
C ASP A 119 4.10 -7.65 -4.04
N ALA A 120 4.84 -6.66 -3.58
CA ALA A 120 4.47 -5.94 -2.38
C ALA A 120 3.40 -4.90 -2.71
N VAL A 121 2.17 -5.18 -2.27
CA VAL A 121 1.02 -4.31 -2.51
C VAL A 121 0.57 -3.58 -1.26
N VAL A 122 -0.14 -2.49 -1.48
CA VAL A 122 -1.07 -1.88 -0.52
C VAL A 122 -2.50 -2.07 -1.01
N VAL A 123 -3.46 -2.09 -0.08
CA VAL A 123 -4.88 -2.21 -0.42
C VAL A 123 -5.60 -0.87 -0.33
N ASN A 124 -6.49 -0.62 -1.28
CA ASN A 124 -7.49 0.43 -1.20
C ASN A 124 -8.85 -0.23 -0.98
N ILE A 125 -9.47 -0.01 0.18
CA ILE A 125 -10.73 -0.65 0.54
C ILE A 125 -11.88 0.30 0.24
N LYS A 126 -12.82 -0.17 -0.59
CA LYS A 126 -14.07 0.52 -0.89
C LYS A 126 -15.22 -0.27 -0.29
N ILE A 127 -16.24 0.44 0.18
CA ILE A 127 -17.46 -0.18 0.69
C ILE A 127 -18.57 -0.01 -0.35
N ASN A 128 -19.17 -1.11 -0.76
CA ASN A 128 -20.36 -1.12 -1.60
C ASN A 128 -21.46 -1.99 -0.96
N PRO A 129 -22.43 -1.38 -0.27
CA PRO A 129 -23.54 -2.09 0.36
C PRO A 129 -24.47 -2.84 -0.62
N GLU A 130 -24.39 -2.56 -1.93
CA GLU A 130 -25.16 -3.29 -2.95
C GLU A 130 -24.62 -4.70 -3.22
N LEU A 131 -23.37 -4.97 -2.80
CA LEU A 131 -22.85 -6.33 -2.76
C LEU A 131 -23.56 -7.08 -1.64
N LEU A 132 -24.20 -8.20 -1.94
CA LEU A 132 -24.87 -9.02 -0.92
C LEU A 132 -23.86 -9.77 -0.05
N SER A 133 -22.81 -10.28 -0.68
CA SER A 133 -21.69 -10.99 -0.04
C SER A 133 -20.53 -11.13 -1.03
N GLY A 134 -19.39 -11.60 -0.55
CA GLY A 134 -18.16 -11.74 -1.34
C GLY A 134 -17.42 -10.41 -1.47
N LEU A 135 -16.65 -10.26 -2.54
CA LEU A 135 -15.89 -9.05 -2.81
C LEU A 135 -15.55 -8.90 -4.30
N THR A 136 -15.14 -7.71 -4.70
CA THR A 136 -14.55 -7.47 -6.02
C THR A 136 -13.11 -6.99 -5.87
N ILE A 137 -12.25 -7.41 -6.79
CA ILE A 137 -10.81 -7.10 -6.82
C ILE A 137 -10.50 -6.42 -8.14
N ALA A 138 -9.90 -5.24 -8.08
CA ALA A 138 -9.25 -4.63 -9.25
C ALA A 138 -7.74 -4.52 -9.01
N PHE A 139 -6.95 -5.09 -9.90
CA PHE A 139 -5.49 -5.10 -9.79
C PHE A 139 -4.82 -5.16 -11.16
N LYS A 140 -3.84 -4.26 -11.41
CA LYS A 140 -3.07 -4.18 -12.67
C LYS A 140 -3.96 -4.24 -13.92
N GLY A 141 -5.07 -3.49 -13.91
CA GLY A 141 -6.04 -3.42 -15.01
C GLY A 141 -6.95 -4.63 -15.17
N LYS A 142 -6.84 -5.65 -14.30
CA LYS A 142 -7.73 -6.81 -14.27
C LYS A 142 -8.81 -6.62 -13.21
N TYR A 143 -10.01 -7.09 -13.51
CA TYR A 143 -11.15 -7.06 -12.63
C TYR A 143 -11.63 -8.48 -12.36
N PHE A 144 -11.80 -8.82 -11.08
CA PHE A 144 -12.30 -10.11 -10.63
C PHE A 144 -13.44 -9.88 -9.66
N ASP A 145 -14.60 -10.42 -10.00
CA ASP A 145 -15.79 -10.34 -9.17
C ASP A 145 -16.07 -11.72 -8.56
N TYR A 146 -15.98 -11.77 -7.23
CA TYR A 146 -16.28 -12.94 -6.41
C TYR A 146 -17.52 -12.70 -5.54
N SER A 147 -18.39 -11.80 -5.96
CA SER A 147 -19.62 -11.46 -5.25
C SER A 147 -20.69 -12.54 -5.43
N LEU A 148 -21.57 -12.62 -4.44
CA LEU A 148 -22.76 -13.46 -4.53
C LEU A 148 -23.69 -12.97 -5.67
N ASN A 149 -23.74 -11.66 -5.94
CA ASN A 149 -24.53 -11.09 -7.03
C ASN A 149 -24.16 -11.74 -8.37
N ARG A 150 -22.86 -11.79 -8.69
CA ARG A 150 -22.36 -12.44 -9.90
C ARG A 150 -22.72 -13.92 -9.96
N TRP A 151 -22.59 -14.62 -8.83
CA TRP A 151 -22.97 -16.03 -8.78
C TRP A 151 -24.47 -16.23 -9.05
N LEU A 152 -25.33 -15.38 -8.46
CA LEU A 152 -26.78 -15.43 -8.67
C LEU A 152 -27.17 -15.19 -10.13
N GLU A 153 -26.51 -14.24 -10.79
CA GLU A 153 -26.76 -13.91 -12.19
C GLU A 153 -26.39 -15.04 -13.15
N HIS A 154 -25.31 -15.78 -12.87
CA HIS A 154 -24.82 -16.82 -13.78
C HIS A 154 -25.28 -18.24 -13.43
N GLU A 155 -25.16 -18.65 -12.17
CA GLU A 155 -25.42 -20.02 -11.73
C GLU A 155 -26.71 -20.12 -10.90
N GLY A 156 -26.97 -19.11 -10.06
CA GLY A 156 -28.11 -19.09 -9.15
C GLY A 156 -29.46 -18.98 -9.85
N ALA A 157 -29.52 -18.39 -11.04
CA ALA A 157 -30.76 -18.27 -11.81
C ALA A 157 -31.43 -19.64 -12.07
N VAL A 158 -30.64 -20.68 -12.36
CA VAL A 158 -31.14 -22.05 -12.56
C VAL A 158 -31.66 -22.66 -11.25
N ALA A 159 -30.99 -22.38 -10.13
CA ALA A 159 -31.41 -22.85 -8.81
C ALA A 159 -32.71 -22.17 -8.35
N ILE A 160 -32.84 -20.86 -8.58
CA ILE A 160 -34.04 -20.08 -8.27
C ILE A 160 -35.21 -20.53 -9.15
N ALA A 161 -34.99 -20.75 -10.45
CA ALA A 161 -36.04 -21.23 -11.35
C ALA A 161 -36.65 -22.55 -10.86
N LYS A 162 -35.81 -23.49 -10.38
CA LYS A 162 -36.28 -24.77 -9.80
C LYS A 162 -37.07 -24.59 -8.50
N LEU A 163 -36.75 -23.59 -7.69
CA LEU A 163 -37.47 -23.29 -6.45
C LEU A 163 -38.82 -22.62 -6.70
N LEU A 164 -38.96 -21.87 -7.81
CA LEU A 164 -40.17 -21.12 -8.15
C LEU A 164 -41.15 -21.90 -9.04
N THR A 165 -40.73 -23.02 -9.62
CA THR A 165 -41.66 -23.96 -10.28
C THR A 165 -42.23 -24.92 -9.24
N PRO A 166 -43.53 -24.83 -8.88
CA PRO A 166 -44.15 -25.80 -7.98
C PRO A 166 -44.16 -27.19 -8.65
N THR A 167 -43.72 -28.21 -7.92
CA THR A 167 -43.92 -29.63 -8.27
C THR A 167 -45.39 -29.98 -8.32
#